data_AF-A0A7J2V9H5-F1
#
_entry.id   AF-A0A7J2V9H5-F1
#
_cell.length_a   1.000
_cell.length_b   1.000
_cell.length_c   1.000
_cell.angle_alpha   90.00
_cell.angle_beta   90.00
_cell.angle_gamma   90.00
#
_symmetry.space_group_name_H-M   'P 1'
#
loop_
_entity.id
_entity.type
_entity.pdbx_description
1 polymer ?
#
loop_
_entity_poly.entity_id
_entity_poly.type
_entity_poly.pdbx_seq_one_letter_code
_entity_poly.pdbx_strand_id
1 'polypeptide(L)'
;MSIDPSVLKRLLNLKIIVEGSASWAFRELLDYILEILEERMPIIINEAVEPYELEASILEGKGCDVFPQEDRCGDIVVVGLYEKDSDKPLVYAGYLITRGDNILEVKLLKIIDALTGEAI
;
A
#
# COMPACT_ATOMS: atom_id res chain seq x y z
N MET A 1 2.98 17.94 9.19
CA MET A 1 3.27 17.45 7.83
C MET A 1 3.39 18.63 6.88
N SER A 2 4.47 18.70 6.11
CA SER A 2 4.72 19.73 5.08
C SER A 2 3.95 19.47 3.78
N ILE A 3 3.44 18.26 3.58
CA ILE A 3 2.66 17.86 2.40
C ILE A 3 1.16 18.10 2.62
N ASP A 4 0.52 18.69 1.62
CA ASP A 4 -0.94 18.77 1.51
C ASP A 4 -1.56 17.36 1.31
N PRO A 5 -2.60 16.98 2.06
CA PRO A 5 -3.26 15.68 1.94
C PRO A 5 -3.65 15.26 0.52
N SER A 6 -4.10 16.20 -0.31
CA SER A 6 -4.50 15.91 -1.69
C SER A 6 -3.31 15.55 -2.58
N VAL A 7 -2.15 16.18 -2.31
CA VAL A 7 -0.89 15.86 -2.98
C VAL A 7 -0.41 14.48 -2.53
N LEU A 8 -0.41 14.21 -1.22
CA LEU A 8 -0.02 12.91 -0.69
C LEU A 8 -0.87 11.78 -1.28
N LYS A 9 -2.19 11.95 -1.28
CA LYS A 9 -3.11 10.97 -1.86
C LYS A 9 -2.82 10.72 -3.34
N ARG A 10 -2.46 11.75 -4.10
CA ARG A 10 -2.08 11.60 -5.51
C ARG A 10 -0.78 10.82 -5.69
N LEU A 11 0.22 11.08 -4.86
CA LEU A 11 1.52 10.37 -4.90
C LEU A 11 1.37 8.89 -4.56
N LEU A 12 0.53 8.58 -3.57
CA LEU A 12 0.33 7.22 -3.07
C LEU A 12 -0.74 6.44 -3.84
N ASN A 13 -1.43 7.06 -4.79
CA ASN A 13 -2.51 6.43 -5.55
C ASN A 13 -1.96 5.42 -6.56
N LEU A 14 -1.61 4.23 -6.07
CA LEU A 14 -1.29 3.06 -6.88
C LEU A 14 -2.56 2.23 -7.08
N LYS A 15 -2.85 1.91 -8.34
CA LYS A 15 -3.91 0.98 -8.71
C LYS A 15 -3.42 0.05 -9.82
N ILE A 16 -3.50 -1.24 -9.58
CA ILE A 16 -3.12 -2.30 -10.52
C ILE A 16 -4.30 -3.24 -10.63
N ILE A 17 -4.73 -3.50 -11.86
CA ILE A 17 -5.76 -4.48 -12.18
C ILE A 17 -5.19 -5.39 -13.27
N VAL A 18 -5.20 -6.69 -13.00
CA VAL A 18 -4.86 -7.73 -13.96
C VAL A 18 -6.04 -8.67 -14.03
N GLU A 19 -6.62 -8.83 -15.20
CA GLU A 19 -7.82 -9.66 -15.44
C GLU A 19 -7.59 -10.57 -16.64
N GLY A 20 -8.12 -11.80 -16.59
CA GLY A 20 -7.92 -12.76 -17.66
C GLY A 20 -8.74 -14.03 -17.55
N SER A 21 -8.25 -15.09 -18.19
CA SER A 21 -8.88 -16.42 -18.13
C SER A 21 -8.59 -17.10 -16.79
N ALA A 22 -9.54 -17.87 -16.24
CA ALA A 22 -9.36 -18.61 -14.97
C ALA A 22 -8.45 -19.86 -15.08
N SER A 23 -7.51 -19.86 -16.03
CA SER A 23 -6.60 -20.97 -16.29
C SER A 23 -5.49 -21.07 -15.25
N TRP A 24 -4.90 -22.26 -15.08
CA TRP A 24 -3.80 -22.47 -14.13
C TRP A 24 -2.59 -21.56 -14.42
N ALA A 25 -2.24 -21.39 -15.70
CA ALA A 25 -1.12 -20.57 -16.12
C ALA A 25 -1.35 -19.08 -15.81
N PHE A 26 -2.60 -18.62 -15.90
CA PHE A 26 -2.94 -17.25 -15.51
C PHE A 26 -2.87 -17.07 -13.99
N ARG A 27 -3.32 -18.04 -13.19
CA ARG A 27 -3.17 -18.01 -11.73
C ARG A 27 -1.70 -17.91 -11.31
N GLU A 28 -0.82 -18.69 -11.93
CA GLU A 28 0.62 -18.63 -11.68
C GLU A 28 1.19 -17.25 -12.07
N LEU A 29 0.76 -16.67 -13.18
CA LEU A 29 1.11 -15.29 -13.54
C LEU A 29 0.67 -14.27 -12.48
N LEU A 30 -0.53 -14.42 -11.90
CA LEU A 30 -0.99 -13.53 -10.82
C LEU A 30 -0.07 -13.63 -9.59
N ASP A 31 0.45 -14.82 -9.29
CA ASP A 31 1.38 -15.03 -8.17
C ASP A 31 2.72 -14.34 -8.41
N TYR A 32 3.30 -14.49 -9.60
CA TYR A 32 4.53 -13.76 -9.97
C TYR A 32 4.34 -12.25 -9.96
N ILE A 33 3.19 -11.75 -10.46
CA ILE A 33 2.91 -10.32 -10.43
C ILE A 33 2.83 -9.83 -8.99
N LEU A 34 2.14 -10.56 -8.12
CA LEU A 34 2.03 -10.19 -6.71
C LEU A 34 3.40 -10.13 -6.02
N GLU A 35 4.25 -11.13 -6.22
CA GLU A 35 5.62 -11.16 -5.67
C GLU A 35 6.45 -9.96 -6.14
N ILE A 36 6.43 -9.66 -7.45
CA ILE A 36 7.11 -8.48 -8.00
C ILE A 36 6.55 -7.19 -7.38
N LEU A 37 5.25 -7.11 -7.15
CA LEU A 37 4.64 -5.93 -6.56
C LEU A 37 5.06 -5.73 -5.11
N GLU A 38 5.11 -6.79 -4.31
CA GLU A 38 5.59 -6.72 -2.93
C GLU A 38 7.04 -6.24 -2.86
N GLU A 39 7.91 -6.71 -3.76
CA GLU A 39 9.31 -6.26 -3.84
C GLU A 39 9.45 -4.81 -4.33
N ARG A 40 8.63 -4.38 -5.30
CA ARG A 40 8.81 -3.09 -5.99
C ARG A 40 7.98 -1.96 -5.40
N MET A 41 6.88 -2.25 -4.71
CA MET A 41 6.01 -1.24 -4.12
C MET A 41 6.75 -0.27 -3.17
N PRO A 42 7.65 -0.71 -2.26
CA PRO A 42 8.41 0.23 -1.43
C PRO A 42 9.24 1.19 -2.26
N ILE A 43 9.86 0.70 -3.33
CA ILE A 43 10.72 1.50 -4.22
C ILE A 43 9.88 2.55 -4.96
N ILE A 44 8.77 2.12 -5.57
CA ILE A 44 7.84 3.01 -6.30
C ILE A 44 7.32 4.12 -5.38
N ILE A 45 6.95 3.77 -4.14
CA ILE A 45 6.44 4.76 -3.19
C ILE A 45 7.55 5.69 -2.73
N ASN A 46 8.74 5.17 -2.41
CA ASN A 46 9.89 5.99 -2.02
C ASN A 46 10.25 7.02 -3.09
N GLU A 47 10.33 6.61 -4.36
CA GLU A 47 10.59 7.55 -5.47
C GLU A 47 9.54 8.67 -5.57
N ALA A 48 8.28 8.37 -5.21
CA ALA A 48 7.20 9.37 -5.24
C ALA A 48 7.27 10.36 -4.06
N VAL A 49 7.77 9.93 -2.89
CA VAL A 49 7.74 10.73 -1.65
C VAL A 49 9.10 11.35 -1.29
N GLU A 50 10.20 10.86 -1.85
CA GLU A 50 11.56 11.38 -1.64
C GLU A 50 11.69 12.90 -1.87
N PRO A 51 11.07 13.52 -2.92
CA PRO A 51 11.14 14.97 -3.11
C PRO A 51 10.55 15.80 -1.97
N TYR A 52 9.83 15.16 -1.05
CA TYR A 52 9.21 15.77 0.11
C TYR A 52 9.89 15.38 1.44
N GLU A 53 11.12 14.84 1.37
CA GLU A 53 11.92 14.42 2.53
C GLU A 53 11.25 13.35 3.39
N LEU A 54 10.44 12.50 2.75
CA LEU A 54 9.80 11.35 3.36
C LEU A 54 10.45 10.05 2.87
N GLU A 55 10.36 9.03 3.71
CA GLU A 55 10.75 7.65 3.41
C GLU A 55 9.58 6.70 3.68
N ALA A 56 9.46 5.67 2.86
CA ALA A 56 8.40 4.68 2.90
C ALA A 56 8.96 3.30 3.27
N SER A 57 8.26 2.60 4.15
CA SER A 57 8.59 1.22 4.53
C SER A 57 7.32 0.37 4.62
N ILE A 58 7.40 -0.88 4.15
CA ILE A 58 6.32 -1.85 4.31
C ILE A 58 6.34 -2.41 5.73
N LEU A 59 5.17 -2.42 6.36
CA LEU A 59 4.95 -2.97 7.69
C LEU A 59 4.24 -4.32 7.57
N GLU A 60 5.04 -5.37 7.41
CA GLU A 60 4.54 -6.74 7.23
C GLU A 60 3.63 -7.18 8.38
N GLY A 61 2.49 -7.79 8.03
CA GLY A 61 1.53 -8.33 9.00
C GLY A 61 0.81 -7.29 9.86
N LYS A 62 0.96 -5.98 9.58
CA LYS A 62 0.35 -4.89 10.37
C LYS A 62 -1.03 -4.44 9.90
N GLY A 63 -1.59 -5.07 8.87
CA GLY A 63 -2.90 -4.72 8.32
C GLY A 63 -4.01 -4.62 9.36
N CYS A 64 -4.19 -5.64 10.20
CA CYS A 64 -5.21 -5.65 11.25
C CYS A 64 -4.87 -4.81 12.49
N ASP A 65 -3.59 -4.52 12.73
CA ASP A 65 -3.18 -3.61 13.81
C ASP A 65 -3.53 -2.15 13.46
N VAL A 66 -3.31 -1.78 12.20
CA VAL A 66 -3.45 -0.39 11.71
C VAL A 66 -4.85 -0.11 11.17
N PHE A 67 -5.51 -1.10 10.56
CA PHE A 67 -6.85 -1.01 9.99
C PHE A 67 -7.81 -2.04 10.62
N PRO A 68 -8.05 -2.00 11.94
CA PRO A 68 -8.84 -3.03 12.64
C PRO A 68 -10.34 -3.03 12.28
N GLN A 69 -10.83 -1.97 11.63
CA GLN A 69 -12.22 -1.84 11.22
C GLN A 69 -12.50 -2.41 9.81
N GLU A 70 -11.46 -2.82 9.09
CA GLU A 70 -11.60 -3.35 7.73
C GLU A 70 -11.80 -4.88 7.77
N ASP A 71 -12.91 -5.36 7.20
CA ASP A 71 -13.26 -6.80 7.21
C ASP A 71 -12.16 -7.71 6.62
N ARG A 72 -11.35 -7.17 5.70
CA ARG A 72 -10.24 -7.85 5.03
C ARG A 72 -8.89 -7.29 5.45
N CYS A 73 -8.73 -6.89 6.71
CA CYS A 73 -7.49 -6.29 7.20
C CYS A 73 -6.24 -7.17 7.03
N GLY A 74 -6.40 -8.49 6.97
CA GLY A 74 -5.29 -9.42 6.70
C GLY A 74 -4.75 -9.35 5.26
N ASP A 75 -5.54 -8.81 4.33
CA ASP A 75 -5.18 -8.62 2.93
C ASP A 75 -4.65 -7.20 2.65
N ILE A 76 -4.41 -6.41 3.70
CA ILE A 76 -3.92 -5.03 3.58
C ILE A 76 -2.40 -5.01 3.77
N VAL A 77 -1.69 -4.56 2.73
CA VAL A 77 -0.29 -4.14 2.86
C VAL A 77 -0.25 -2.73 3.42
N VAL A 78 0.43 -2.57 4.55
CA VAL A 78 0.58 -1.29 5.21
C VAL A 78 1.93 -0.69 4.84
N VAL A 79 1.91 0.55 4.38
CA VAL A 79 3.10 1.35 4.13
C VAL A 79 3.13 2.47 5.17
N GLY A 80 4.15 2.48 6.01
CA GLY A 80 4.44 3.61 6.89
C GLY A 80 5.24 4.66 6.14
N LEU A 81 4.86 5.93 6.29
CA LEU A 81 5.66 7.06 5.83
C LEU A 81 6.29 7.79 7.01
N TYR A 82 7.58 8.07 6.88
CA TYR A 82 8.43 8.62 7.93
C TYR A 82 9.06 9.91 7.41
N GLU A 83 9.24 10.89 8.30
CA GLU A 83 10.25 11.92 8.05
C GLU A 83 11.63 11.25 8.02
N LYS A 84 12.52 11.76 7.17
CA LYS A 84 13.89 11.26 7.10
C LYS A 84 14.54 11.25 8.50
N ASP A 85 15.21 10.15 8.82
CA ASP A 85 15.85 9.90 10.14
C ASP A 85 14.87 9.78 11.33
N SER A 86 13.56 9.64 11.10
CA SER A 86 12.55 9.36 12.13
C SER A 86 12.17 7.88 12.18
N ASP A 87 12.11 7.31 13.38
CA ASP A 87 11.59 5.96 13.63
C ASP A 87 10.06 5.91 13.78
N LYS A 88 9.41 7.08 13.83
CA LYS A 88 7.96 7.18 14.00
C LYS A 88 7.28 7.51 12.68
N PRO A 89 6.32 6.69 12.24
CA PRO A 89 5.55 7.00 11.06
C PRO A 89 4.66 8.21 11.34
N LEU A 90 4.53 9.08 10.35
CA LEU A 90 3.59 10.20 10.35
C LEU A 90 2.21 9.74 9.87
N VAL A 91 2.19 8.86 8.87
CA VAL A 91 0.98 8.32 8.28
C VAL A 91 1.15 6.87 7.88
N TYR A 92 0.03 6.17 7.81
CA TYR A 92 -0.06 4.83 7.25
C TYR A 92 -0.93 4.86 5.98
N ALA A 93 -0.41 4.33 4.89
CA ALA A 93 -1.17 4.03 3.69
C ALA A 93 -1.46 2.53 3.62
N GLY A 94 -2.75 2.18 3.53
CA GLY A 94 -3.20 0.81 3.38
C GLY A 94 -3.51 0.51 1.92
N TYR A 95 -2.91 -0.54 1.38
CA TYR A 95 -3.20 -1.07 0.05
C TYR A 95 -3.93 -2.40 0.19
N LEU A 96 -5.15 -2.48 -0.32
CA LEU A 96 -5.93 -3.72 -0.30
C LEU A 96 -5.54 -4.58 -1.50
N ILE A 97 -5.15 -5.82 -1.22
CA ILE A 97 -4.90 -6.85 -2.23
C ILE A 97 -6.14 -7.74 -2.36
N THR A 98 -6.64 -7.87 -3.58
CA THR A 98 -7.71 -8.81 -3.91
C THR A 98 -7.21 -9.77 -4.97
N ARG A 99 -6.98 -11.02 -4.56
CA ARG A 99 -6.57 -12.12 -5.43
C ARG A 99 -7.73 -13.09 -5.60
N GLY A 100 -8.12 -13.31 -6.85
CA GLY A 100 -9.08 -14.33 -7.25
C GLY A 100 -8.50 -15.24 -8.34
N ASP A 101 -9.32 -16.17 -8.83
CA ASP A 101 -8.90 -17.17 -9.82
C ASP A 101 -8.51 -16.58 -11.19
N ASN A 102 -8.95 -15.37 -11.47
CA ASN A 102 -8.77 -14.70 -12.76
C ASN A 102 -8.58 -13.18 -12.63
N ILE A 103 -8.31 -12.70 -11.42
CA ILE A 103 -8.15 -11.29 -11.13
C ILE A 103 -7.12 -11.08 -10.02
N LEU A 104 -6.28 -10.07 -10.20
CA LEU A 104 -5.50 -9.44 -9.14
C LEU A 104 -5.81 -7.94 -9.16
N GLU A 105 -6.35 -7.42 -8.07
CA GLU A 105 -6.49 -5.98 -7.85
C GLU A 105 -5.63 -5.58 -6.65
N VAL A 106 -4.77 -4.59 -6.85
CA VAL A 106 -4.06 -3.87 -5.77
C VAL A 106 -4.49 -2.42 -5.86
N LYS A 107 -4.99 -1.84 -4.78
CA LYS A 107 -5.39 -0.43 -4.77
C LYS A 107 -5.16 0.21 -3.42
N LEU A 108 -4.86 1.51 -3.43
CA LEU A 108 -4.91 2.33 -2.23
C LEU A 108 -6.33 2.28 -1.65
N LEU A 109 -6.45 1.77 -0.43
CA LEU A 109 -7.70 1.71 0.33
C LEU A 109 -7.91 3.03 1.07
N LYS A 110 -6.93 3.40 1.91
CA LYS A 110 -7.04 4.53 2.84
C LYS A 110 -5.66 5.01 3.26
N ILE A 111 -5.58 6.30 3.62
CA ILE A 111 -4.44 6.90 4.30
C ILE A 111 -4.95 7.37 5.66
N ILE A 112 -4.22 7.07 6.73
CA ILE A 112 -4.55 7.51 8.08
C ILE A 112 -3.37 8.19 8.74
N ASP A 113 -3.66 9.17 9.60
CA ASP A 113 -2.67 9.78 10.48
C ASP A 113 -2.21 8.75 11.53
N ALA A 114 -0.91 8.61 11.73
CA ALA A 114 -0.36 7.60 12.63
C ALA A 114 -0.56 7.93 14.12
N LEU A 115 -0.80 9.20 14.46
CA LEU A 115 -1.06 9.64 15.84
C LEU A 115 -2.54 9.54 16.20
N THR A 116 -3.42 9.99 15.30
CA THR A 116 -4.87 10.04 15.58
C THR A 116 -5.62 8.81 15.10
N GLY A 117 -5.08 8.07 14.12
CA GLY A 117 -5.78 6.98 13.43
C GLY A 117 -6.90 7.47 12.50
N GLU A 118 -7.03 8.78 12.31
CA GLU A 118 -8.08 9.37 11.47
C GLU A 118 -7.69 9.34 10.00
N ALA A 119 -8.71 9.26 9.14
CA ALA A 119 -8.52 9.32 7.69
C ALA A 119 -8.04 10.70 7.25
N ILE A 120 -7.13 10.74 6.29
CA ILE A 120 -6.63 11.97 5.65
C ILE A 120 -7.09 12.03 4.19
#